data_AF-A0A172YBW0-F1
#
_entry.id   AF-A0A172YBW0-F1
#
_cell.length_a   1.000
_cell.length_b   1.000
_cell.length_c   1.000
_cell.angle_alpha   90.00
_cell.angle_beta   90.00
_cell.angle_gamma   90.00
#
_symmetry.space_group_name_H-M   'P 1'
#
loop_
_entity.id
_entity.type
_entity.pdbx_description
1 polymer ?
#
loop_
_entity_poly.entity_id
_entity_poly.type
_entity_poly.pdbx_seq_one_letter_code
_entity_poly.pdbx_strand_id
1 'polypeptide(L)'
;MHVPTAKARGRICVLEPRSLPRRLLAELLSGWGYEVDEREGITRLARESSLSWQALIVGAAFDQREVAMLAWILRGRERHRSERCMLIALFEPGRHADGPIGHGIDHWLPEPVPAGQLRALLAGGRAQAPSRSQGSIDAAALARFGLSNAARRAELFSSLRDNLRRDLASLETALAHGDSLLARRALHRLRGGGPQFLGLGALIERCGELEGALSAGDDARSLRGLQRLAEEVESVCSLLDGLDAEHGH
;
A
#
# COMPACT_ATOMS: atom_id res chain seq x y z
N MET A 1 -0.27 30.72 24.46
CA MET A 1 -1.39 29.76 24.38
C MET A 1 -0.82 28.38 24.21
N HIS A 2 -0.90 27.53 25.24
CA HIS A 2 -0.48 26.14 25.15
C HIS A 2 -1.64 25.36 24.52
N VAL A 3 -1.48 24.91 23.27
CA VAL A 3 -2.41 23.95 22.67
C VAL A 3 -2.19 22.62 23.40
N PRO A 4 -3.22 22.02 24.03
CA PRO A 4 -3.06 20.74 24.68
C PRO A 4 -2.75 19.69 23.60
N THR A 5 -1.57 19.08 23.69
CA THR A 5 -1.20 17.93 22.86
C THR A 5 -2.15 16.78 23.20
N ALA A 6 -3.02 16.43 22.26
CA ALA A 6 -3.89 15.26 22.39
C ALA A 6 -3.02 14.04 22.75
N LYS A 7 -3.34 13.37 23.85
CA LYS A 7 -2.60 12.20 24.33
C LYS A 7 -2.61 11.13 23.23
N ALA A 8 -1.44 10.69 22.79
CA ALA A 8 -1.31 9.69 21.72
C ALA A 8 -2.10 8.43 22.08
N ARG A 9 -2.81 7.85 21.09
CA ARG A 9 -3.62 6.64 21.25
C ARG A 9 -2.80 5.38 21.53
N GLY A 10 -1.50 5.44 21.23
CA GLY A 10 -0.51 4.37 21.44
C GLY A 10 0.62 4.48 20.42
N ARG A 11 1.60 3.58 20.51
CA ARG A 11 2.79 3.57 19.65
C ARG A 11 2.72 2.44 18.64
N ILE A 12 2.93 2.71 17.36
CA ILE A 12 2.94 1.71 16.28
C ILE A 12 4.30 1.75 15.60
N CYS A 13 4.89 0.58 15.36
CA CYS A 13 6.07 0.50 14.51
C CYS A 13 5.66 0.09 13.08
N VAL A 14 6.14 0.81 12.08
CA VAL A 14 6.00 0.46 10.66
C VAL A 14 7.36 0.03 10.13
N LEU A 15 7.45 -1.24 9.75
CA LEU A 15 8.64 -1.86 9.22
C LEU A 15 8.45 -2.09 7.73
N GLU A 16 9.01 -1.23 6.88
CA GLU A 16 8.82 -1.29 5.43
C GLU A 16 10.08 -0.73 4.73
N PRO A 17 10.78 -1.51 3.90
CA PRO A 17 12.03 -1.05 3.26
C PRO A 17 11.78 0.02 2.18
N ARG A 18 10.58 0.06 1.56
CA ARG A 18 10.25 1.03 0.51
C ARG A 18 9.78 2.35 1.14
N SER A 19 10.45 3.44 0.77
CA SER A 19 10.22 4.77 1.36
C SER A 19 8.79 5.29 1.20
N LEU A 20 8.17 5.09 0.04
CA LEU A 20 6.83 5.62 -0.24
C LEU A 20 5.72 4.89 0.56
N PRO A 21 5.56 3.55 0.49
CA PRO A 21 4.58 2.84 1.31
C PRO A 21 4.78 3.07 2.81
N ARG A 22 6.03 3.12 3.28
CA ARG A 22 6.36 3.40 4.69
C ARG A 22 5.83 4.76 5.13
N ARG A 23 6.13 5.82 4.37
CA ARG A 23 5.67 7.19 4.65
C ARG A 23 4.15 7.30 4.59
N LEU A 24 3.51 6.71 3.58
CA LEU A 24 2.05 6.74 3.46
C LEU A 24 1.36 6.08 4.66
N LEU A 25 1.87 4.93 5.12
CA LEU A 25 1.38 4.26 6.33
C LEU A 25 1.62 5.10 7.59
N ALA A 26 2.82 5.69 7.72
CA ALA A 26 3.15 6.51 8.87
C ALA A 26 2.27 7.77 8.98
N GLU A 27 2.04 8.46 7.86
CA GLU A 27 1.14 9.61 7.79
C GLU A 27 -0.31 9.23 8.12
N LEU A 28 -0.79 8.11 7.56
CA LEU A 28 -2.15 7.60 7.83
C LEU A 28 -2.36 7.32 9.33
N LEU A 29 -1.41 6.64 9.97
CA LEU A 29 -1.48 6.28 11.38
C LEU A 29 -1.32 7.49 12.30
N SER A 30 -0.42 8.41 11.95
CA SER A 30 -0.23 9.68 12.65
C SER A 30 -1.50 10.53 12.57
N GLY A 31 -2.14 10.58 11.40
CA GLY A 31 -3.45 11.21 11.21
C GLY A 31 -4.58 10.60 12.05
N TRP A 32 -4.42 9.35 12.51
CA TRP A 32 -5.35 8.70 13.44
C TRP A 32 -5.00 8.91 14.92
N GLY A 33 -3.91 9.62 15.22
CA GLY A 33 -3.46 9.98 16.56
C GLY A 33 -2.51 8.96 17.21
N TYR A 34 -1.86 8.10 16.43
CA TYR A 34 -0.82 7.19 16.92
C TYR A 34 0.56 7.84 16.84
N GLU A 35 1.46 7.50 17.76
CA GLU A 35 2.89 7.77 17.61
C GLU A 35 3.49 6.68 16.71
N VAL A 36 4.12 7.07 15.61
CA VAL A 36 4.65 6.12 14.63
C VAL A 36 6.17 6.07 14.69
N ASP A 37 6.71 4.86 14.85
CA ASP A 37 8.13 4.57 14.70
C ASP A 37 8.38 3.92 13.32
N GLU A 38 9.04 4.64 12.43
CA GLU A 38 9.38 4.16 11.08
C GLU A 38 10.71 3.40 11.09
N ARG A 39 10.72 2.22 10.47
CA ARG A 39 11.89 1.34 10.38
C ARG A 39 12.01 0.73 8.98
N GLU A 40 13.23 0.57 8.51
CA GLU A 40 13.49 0.00 7.17
C GLU A 40 13.86 -1.49 7.20
N GLY A 41 14.37 -1.99 8.33
CA GLY A 41 14.97 -3.32 8.41
C GLY A 41 14.79 -4.04 9.74
N ILE A 42 14.62 -5.36 9.68
CA ILE A 42 14.28 -6.25 10.81
C ILE A 42 15.44 -6.38 11.82
N THR A 43 16.69 -6.32 11.35
CA THR A 43 17.89 -6.59 12.16
C THR A 43 18.05 -5.63 13.35
N ARG A 44 17.63 -4.38 13.19
CA ARG A 44 17.66 -3.38 14.28
C ARG A 44 16.60 -3.70 15.34
N LEU A 45 15.41 -4.10 14.92
CA LEU A 45 14.29 -4.45 15.80
C LEU A 45 14.58 -5.71 16.64
N ALA A 46 15.30 -6.68 16.04
CA ALA A 46 15.76 -7.89 16.73
C ALA A 46 16.74 -7.61 17.88
N ARG A 47 17.37 -6.44 17.95
CA ARG A 47 18.34 -6.08 19.01
C ARG A 47 17.78 -5.15 20.07
N GLU A 48 16.65 -4.51 19.81
CA GLU A 48 16.01 -3.60 20.77
C GLU A 48 15.39 -4.36 21.94
N SER A 49 15.70 -3.91 23.16
CA SER A 49 15.29 -4.55 24.41
C SER A 49 13.90 -4.10 24.89
N SER A 50 13.40 -2.95 24.44
CA SER A 50 12.07 -2.43 24.80
C SER A 50 11.16 -2.38 23.58
N LEU A 51 10.21 -3.31 23.50
CA LEU A 51 9.09 -3.25 22.56
C LEU A 51 7.91 -2.64 23.31
N SER A 52 7.73 -1.32 23.22
CA SER A 52 6.57 -0.61 23.81
C SER A 52 5.51 -0.25 22.77
N TRP A 53 5.55 -0.94 21.63
CA TRP A 53 4.56 -0.76 20.57
C TRP A 53 3.32 -1.60 20.86
N GLN A 54 2.16 -1.00 20.66
CA GLN A 54 0.90 -1.73 20.66
C GLN A 54 0.78 -2.64 19.44
N ALA A 55 1.41 -2.25 18.32
CA ALA A 55 1.37 -2.96 17.06
C ALA A 55 2.66 -2.75 16.25
N LEU A 56 3.04 -3.79 15.51
CA LEU A 56 4.09 -3.81 14.51
C LEU A 56 3.47 -4.19 13.17
N ILE A 57 3.59 -3.31 12.18
CA ILE A 57 3.15 -3.53 10.81
C ILE A 57 4.38 -3.83 9.97
N VAL A 58 4.39 -4.96 9.27
CA VAL A 58 5.53 -5.44 8.48
C VAL A 58 5.17 -5.46 7.00
N GLY A 59 5.89 -4.69 6.19
CA GLY A 59 5.69 -4.53 4.75
C GLY A 59 5.86 -5.82 3.95
N ALA A 60 5.17 -5.91 2.82
CA ALA A 60 5.17 -7.12 1.99
C ALA A 60 6.51 -7.37 1.25
N ALA A 61 7.39 -6.36 1.24
CA ALA A 61 8.72 -6.46 0.65
C ALA A 61 9.68 -7.37 1.43
N PHE A 62 9.38 -7.70 2.69
CA PHE A 62 10.12 -8.71 3.45
C PHE A 62 9.75 -10.11 3.00
N ASP A 63 10.73 -11.02 3.02
CA ASP A 63 10.45 -12.42 2.71
C ASP A 63 9.71 -13.12 3.88
N GLN A 64 8.99 -14.21 3.59
CA GLN A 64 8.21 -14.93 4.60
C GLN A 64 9.06 -15.49 5.76
N ARG A 65 10.33 -15.86 5.51
CA ARG A 65 11.23 -16.36 6.55
C ARG A 65 11.65 -15.23 7.49
N GLU A 66 11.91 -14.04 6.95
CA GLU A 66 12.23 -12.85 7.73
C GLU A 66 11.06 -12.45 8.64
N VAL A 67 9.83 -12.42 8.11
CA VAL A 67 8.62 -12.12 8.90
C VAL A 67 8.37 -13.21 9.95
N ALA A 68 8.58 -14.48 9.63
CA ALA A 68 8.44 -15.58 10.57
C ALA A 68 9.49 -15.55 11.69
N MET A 69 10.75 -15.25 11.36
CA MET A 69 11.82 -15.06 12.33
C MET A 69 11.47 -13.91 13.28
N LEU A 70 10.97 -12.80 12.74
CA LEU A 70 10.51 -11.66 13.52
C LEU A 70 9.37 -12.04 14.46
N ALA A 71 8.36 -12.77 13.96
CA ALA A 71 7.26 -13.28 14.78
C ALA A 71 7.79 -14.17 15.93
N TRP A 72 8.71 -15.09 15.65
CA TRP A 72 9.31 -15.96 16.65
C TRP A 72 10.06 -15.18 17.73
N ILE A 73 10.87 -14.17 17.35
CA ILE A 73 11.57 -13.29 18.29
C ILE A 73 10.59 -12.53 19.17
N LEU A 74 9.55 -11.94 18.58
CA LEU A 74 8.52 -11.18 19.30
C LEU A 74 7.79 -12.07 20.32
N ARG A 75 7.29 -13.24 19.89
CA ARG A 75 6.59 -14.17 20.78
C ARG A 75 7.49 -14.75 21.86
N GLY A 76 8.76 -14.99 21.57
CA GLY A 76 9.74 -15.42 22.58
C GLY A 76 9.90 -14.39 23.71
N ARG A 77 9.86 -13.09 23.39
CA ARG A 77 9.98 -12.01 24.36
C ARG A 77 8.71 -11.80 25.20
N GLU A 78 7.56 -11.97 24.58
CA GLU A 78 6.26 -11.82 25.24
C GLU A 78 6.00 -12.88 26.31
N ARG A 79 6.62 -14.07 26.22
CA ARG A 79 6.51 -15.10 27.27
C ARG A 79 6.94 -14.63 28.66
N HIS A 80 7.79 -13.61 28.72
CA HIS A 80 8.34 -13.08 29.96
C HIS A 80 7.80 -11.67 30.28
N ARG A 81 6.75 -11.21 29.58
CA ARG A 81 6.13 -9.88 29.76
C ARG A 81 4.61 -9.99 29.84
N SER A 82 3.98 -9.06 30.54
CA SER A 82 2.52 -8.93 30.61
C SER A 82 1.91 -8.24 29.39
N GLU A 83 2.72 -7.62 28.54
CA GLU A 83 2.30 -6.85 27.38
C GLU A 83 2.58 -7.63 26.09
N ARG A 84 1.59 -7.64 25.18
CA ARG A 84 1.66 -8.29 23.87
C ARG A 84 1.59 -7.23 22.78
N CYS A 85 2.47 -7.32 21.80
CA CYS A 85 2.47 -6.49 20.60
C CYS A 85 1.68 -7.19 19.49
N MET A 86 0.75 -6.46 18.85
CA MET A 86 0.01 -6.96 17.70
C MET A 86 0.92 -7.00 16.47
N LEU A 87 1.15 -8.16 15.89
CA LEU A 87 1.93 -8.34 14.67
C LEU A 87 1.01 -8.42 13.45
N ILE A 88 1.07 -7.41 12.58
CA ILE A 88 0.32 -7.33 11.33
C ILE A 88 1.30 -7.48 10.16
N ALA A 89 1.19 -8.57 9.41
CA ALA A 89 1.98 -8.78 8.21
C ALA A 89 1.22 -8.33 6.97
N LEU A 90 1.89 -7.55 6.12
CA LEU A 90 1.38 -7.14 4.82
C LEU A 90 1.79 -8.16 3.76
N PHE A 91 0.93 -8.42 2.77
CA PHE A 91 1.22 -9.36 1.69
C PHE A 91 0.80 -8.83 0.33
N GLU A 92 1.57 -9.14 -0.72
CA GLU A 92 1.19 -8.82 -2.10
C GLU A 92 0.03 -9.74 -2.57
N PRO A 93 -1.04 -9.19 -3.15
CA PRO A 93 -2.12 -10.00 -3.72
C PRO A 93 -1.59 -10.99 -4.76
N GLY A 94 -1.87 -12.27 -4.60
CA GLY A 94 -1.40 -13.35 -5.49
C GLY A 94 -0.14 -14.08 -5.01
N ARG A 95 0.58 -13.55 -4.00
CA ARG A 95 1.45 -14.37 -3.15
C ARG A 95 0.56 -14.96 -2.05
N HIS A 96 0.37 -16.28 -2.06
CA HIS A 96 -0.46 -16.98 -1.07
C HIS A 96 -0.05 -16.58 0.36
N ALA A 97 -1.03 -16.12 1.14
CA ALA A 97 -0.96 -16.07 2.60
C ALA A 97 -1.02 -17.48 3.23
N ASP A 98 -1.29 -18.51 2.42
CA ASP A 98 -1.49 -19.91 2.82
C ASP A 98 -0.19 -20.73 2.97
N GLY A 99 0.95 -20.06 3.16
CA GLY A 99 2.20 -20.74 3.52
C GLY A 99 2.16 -21.23 4.98
N PRO A 100 2.67 -22.44 5.31
CA PRO A 100 2.62 -23.05 6.65
C PRO A 100 3.45 -22.34 7.75
N ILE A 101 3.76 -21.04 7.61
CA ILE A 101 4.71 -20.31 8.47
C ILE A 101 4.01 -19.20 9.30
N GLY A 102 2.69 -19.29 9.50
CA GLY A 102 1.89 -18.32 10.28
C GLY A 102 2.01 -18.41 11.81
N HIS A 103 3.06 -19.04 12.36
CA HIS A 103 3.20 -19.14 13.82
C HIS A 103 3.60 -17.79 14.43
N GLY A 104 2.65 -17.12 15.06
CA GLY A 104 2.89 -15.92 15.85
C GLY A 104 2.59 -14.60 15.14
N ILE A 105 2.03 -14.59 13.93
CA ILE A 105 1.46 -13.39 13.28
C ILE A 105 -0.01 -13.29 13.69
N ASP A 106 -0.46 -12.11 14.12
CA ASP A 106 -1.85 -11.94 14.59
C ASP A 106 -2.80 -11.70 13.42
N HIS A 107 -2.38 -10.88 12.45
CA HIS A 107 -3.19 -10.49 11.31
C HIS A 107 -2.39 -10.42 10.03
N TRP A 108 -3.07 -10.71 8.93
CA TRP A 108 -2.57 -10.54 7.57
C TRP A 108 -3.44 -9.51 6.86
N LEU A 109 -2.82 -8.54 6.22
CA LEU A 109 -3.52 -7.56 5.38
C LEU A 109 -2.89 -7.50 3.99
N PRO A 110 -3.69 -7.43 2.92
CA PRO A 110 -3.14 -7.27 1.59
C PRO A 110 -2.49 -5.89 1.45
N GLU A 111 -1.52 -5.77 0.57
CA GLU A 111 -1.11 -4.49 0.01
C GLU A 111 -1.98 -4.13 -1.21
N PRO A 112 -2.39 -2.85 -1.32
CA PRO A 112 -2.23 -1.78 -0.36
C PRO A 112 -3.13 -2.02 0.84
N VAL A 113 -2.68 -1.51 1.98
CA VAL A 113 -3.34 -1.76 3.25
C VAL A 113 -4.75 -1.18 3.25
N PRO A 114 -5.80 -2.01 3.42
CA PRO A 114 -7.16 -1.52 3.50
C PRO A 114 -7.31 -0.71 4.80
N ALA A 115 -7.22 0.61 4.70
CA ALA A 115 -7.17 1.49 5.87
C ALA A 115 -8.36 1.29 6.84
N GLY A 116 -9.50 0.80 6.35
CA GLY A 116 -10.69 0.56 7.18
C GLY A 116 -10.49 -0.66 8.07
N GLN A 117 -9.91 -1.70 7.50
CA GLN A 117 -9.53 -2.92 8.22
C GLN A 117 -8.40 -2.64 9.19
N LEU A 118 -7.35 -1.94 8.75
CA LEU A 118 -6.25 -1.58 9.63
C LEU A 118 -6.74 -0.78 10.84
N ARG A 119 -7.61 0.22 10.62
CA ARG A 119 -8.20 1.01 11.71
C ARG A 119 -9.06 0.16 12.64
N ALA A 120 -9.86 -0.76 12.10
CA ALA A 120 -10.66 -1.67 12.90
C ALA A 120 -9.79 -2.60 13.76
N LEU A 121 -8.73 -3.16 13.20
CA LEU A 121 -7.76 -4.00 13.92
C LEU A 121 -7.09 -3.23 15.05
N LEU A 122 -6.58 -2.03 14.77
CA LEU A 122 -5.91 -1.19 15.76
C LEU A 122 -6.85 -0.65 16.85
N ALA A 123 -8.15 -0.61 16.58
CA ALA A 123 -9.18 -0.27 17.56
C ALA A 123 -9.67 -1.49 18.38
N GLY A 124 -9.12 -2.69 18.13
CA GLY A 124 -9.50 -3.94 18.82
C GLY A 124 -10.71 -4.67 18.21
N GLY A 125 -11.19 -4.27 17.04
CA GLY A 125 -12.27 -4.93 16.30
C GLY A 125 -11.79 -6.04 15.36
N ARG A 126 -12.65 -7.03 15.07
CA ARG A 126 -12.40 -7.99 13.98
C ARG A 126 -12.56 -7.30 12.63
N ALA A 127 -11.54 -7.34 11.77
CA ALA A 127 -11.59 -6.78 10.42
C ALA A 127 -12.70 -7.47 9.58
N GLN A 128 -13.60 -6.68 8.99
CA GLN A 128 -14.52 -7.14 7.95
C GLN A 128 -13.89 -6.93 6.56
N ALA A 129 -14.08 -7.89 5.65
CA ALA A 129 -13.57 -7.85 4.28
C ALA A 129 -14.06 -6.59 3.52
N PRO A 130 -13.29 -6.05 2.56
CA PRO A 130 -13.63 -4.79 1.93
C PRO A 130 -14.66 -5.02 0.80
N SER A 131 -15.73 -4.23 0.80
CA SER A 131 -16.70 -4.17 -0.30
C SER A 131 -16.05 -3.54 -1.53
N ARG A 132 -16.20 -4.18 -2.71
CA ARG A 132 -15.74 -3.66 -4.00
C ARG A 132 -16.41 -2.32 -4.31
N SER A 133 -15.65 -1.24 -4.45
CA SER A 133 -16.16 0.07 -4.92
C SER A 133 -15.93 0.24 -6.42
N GLN A 134 -16.98 0.64 -7.14
CA GLN A 134 -16.99 0.92 -8.56
C GLN A 134 -16.50 2.36 -8.84
N GLY A 135 -15.50 2.50 -9.72
CA GLY A 135 -15.41 3.59 -10.71
C GLY A 135 -15.16 5.05 -10.30
N SER A 136 -15.05 5.42 -9.03
CA SER A 136 -14.72 6.80 -8.63
C SER A 136 -13.49 6.86 -7.74
N ILE A 137 -12.65 7.91 -7.87
CA ILE A 137 -11.67 8.22 -6.81
C ILE A 137 -12.45 8.35 -5.51
N ASP A 138 -12.09 7.52 -4.53
CA ASP A 138 -12.78 7.48 -3.25
C ASP A 138 -12.50 8.82 -2.53
N ALA A 139 -13.47 9.73 -2.52
CA ALA A 139 -13.38 11.00 -1.81
C ALA A 139 -13.11 10.79 -0.31
N ALA A 140 -13.55 9.66 0.25
CA ALA A 140 -13.18 9.25 1.60
C ALA A 140 -11.72 8.80 1.67
N ALA A 141 -11.15 8.15 0.64
CA ALA A 141 -9.72 7.87 0.57
C ALA A 141 -8.90 9.17 0.57
N LEU A 142 -9.25 10.17 -0.24
CA LEU A 142 -8.59 11.48 -0.25
C LEU A 142 -8.64 12.18 1.12
N ALA A 143 -9.81 12.17 1.78
CA ALA A 143 -9.97 12.72 3.13
C ALA A 143 -9.18 11.93 4.18
N ARG A 144 -9.02 10.61 4.01
CA ARG A 144 -8.26 9.73 4.92
C ARG A 144 -6.75 9.91 4.83
N PHE A 145 -6.22 10.38 3.70
CA PHE A 145 -4.79 10.68 3.53
C PHE A 145 -4.40 12.08 4.02
N GLY A 146 -5.30 12.82 4.67
CA GLY A 146 -4.97 14.14 5.21
C GLY A 146 -4.58 15.16 4.14
N LEU A 147 -5.06 14.97 2.90
CA LEU A 147 -4.81 15.85 1.75
C LEU A 147 -5.66 17.14 1.81
N SER A 148 -5.85 17.68 3.01
CA SER A 148 -6.50 18.97 3.26
C SER A 148 -5.61 20.15 2.83
N ASN A 149 -4.31 19.93 2.68
CA ASN A 149 -3.38 20.92 2.12
C ASN A 149 -3.36 20.80 0.58
N ALA A 150 -3.90 21.82 -0.09
CA ALA A 150 -4.00 21.89 -1.55
C ALA A 150 -2.63 21.75 -2.24
N ALA A 151 -1.56 22.34 -1.70
CA ALA A 151 -0.22 22.25 -2.29
C ALA A 151 0.34 20.82 -2.24
N ARG A 152 0.16 20.11 -1.11
CA ARG A 152 0.60 18.70 -0.97
C ARG A 152 -0.22 17.76 -1.84
N ARG A 153 -1.51 18.02 -1.99
CA ARG A 153 -2.39 17.25 -2.88
C ARG A 153 -1.96 17.42 -4.34
N ALA A 154 -1.71 18.65 -4.78
CA ALA A 154 -1.23 18.94 -6.13
C ALA A 154 0.13 18.26 -6.41
N GLU A 155 1.07 18.29 -5.45
CA GLU A 155 2.37 17.61 -5.58
C GLU A 155 2.22 16.09 -5.73
N LEU A 156 1.33 15.47 -4.94
CA LEU A 156 1.05 14.03 -5.02
C LEU A 156 0.35 13.65 -6.32
N PHE A 157 -0.63 14.43 -6.76
CA PHE A 157 -1.33 14.19 -8.02
C PHE A 157 -0.40 14.38 -9.21
N SER A 158 0.46 15.40 -9.19
CA SER A 158 1.49 15.59 -10.20
C SER A 158 2.44 14.39 -10.26
N SER A 159 2.97 13.97 -9.11
CA SER A 159 3.86 12.81 -9.03
C SER A 159 3.20 11.52 -9.53
N LEU A 160 1.92 11.33 -9.21
CA LEU A 160 1.16 10.18 -9.67
C LEU A 160 0.98 10.19 -11.20
N ARG A 161 0.58 11.33 -11.77
CA ARG A 161 0.45 11.51 -13.24
C ARG A 161 1.77 11.19 -13.94
N ASP A 162 2.87 11.75 -13.45
CA ASP A 162 4.19 11.55 -14.03
C ASP A 162 4.62 10.07 -13.97
N ASN A 163 4.35 9.39 -12.86
CA ASN A 163 4.66 7.97 -12.72
C ASN A 163 3.79 7.11 -13.63
N LEU A 164 2.47 7.38 -13.71
CA LEU A 164 1.56 6.66 -14.58
C LEU A 164 1.98 6.76 -16.05
N ARG A 165 2.26 7.97 -16.54
CA ARG A 165 2.70 8.18 -17.92
C ARG A 165 4.06 7.54 -18.21
N ARG A 166 5.01 7.67 -17.27
CA ARG A 166 6.33 7.05 -17.41
C ARG A 166 6.25 5.53 -17.47
N ASP A 167 5.45 4.92 -16.60
CA ASP A 167 5.31 3.47 -16.55
C ASP A 167 4.50 2.93 -17.74
N LEU A 168 3.50 3.68 -18.23
CA LEU A 168 2.81 3.36 -19.48
C LEU A 168 3.78 3.40 -20.68
N ALA A 169 4.56 4.47 -20.84
CA ALA A 169 5.56 4.56 -21.90
C ALA A 169 6.62 3.44 -21.82
N SER A 170 7.01 3.06 -20.60
CA SER A 170 7.93 1.93 -20.37
C SER A 170 7.30 0.60 -20.79
N LEU A 171 6.01 0.42 -20.52
CA LEU A 171 5.25 -0.76 -20.92
C LEU A 171 5.10 -0.84 -22.44
N GLU A 172 4.73 0.26 -23.10
CA GLU A 172 4.64 0.35 -24.57
C GLU A 172 5.97 -0.01 -25.23
N THR A 173 7.07 0.55 -24.72
CA THR A 173 8.43 0.27 -25.20
C THR A 173 8.77 -1.22 -25.02
N ALA A 174 8.51 -1.79 -23.84
CA ALA A 174 8.81 -3.19 -23.57
C ALA A 174 8.02 -4.15 -24.49
N LEU A 175 6.74 -3.85 -24.74
CA LEU A 175 5.91 -4.65 -25.65
C LEU A 175 6.37 -4.53 -27.10
N ALA A 176 6.75 -3.33 -27.56
CA ALA A 176 7.28 -3.13 -28.91
C ALA A 176 8.57 -3.92 -29.17
N HIS A 177 9.38 -4.14 -28.14
CA HIS A 177 10.63 -4.90 -28.22
C HIS A 177 10.48 -6.38 -27.83
N GLY A 178 9.27 -6.84 -27.50
CA GLY A 178 9.03 -8.23 -27.06
C GLY A 178 9.64 -8.57 -25.69
N ASP A 179 10.01 -7.58 -24.86
CA ASP A 179 10.58 -7.81 -23.54
C ASP A 179 9.47 -8.03 -22.50
N SER A 180 9.03 -9.28 -22.41
CA SER A 180 7.97 -9.70 -21.48
C SER A 180 8.30 -9.43 -20.00
N LEU A 181 9.58 -9.47 -19.61
CA LEU A 181 9.99 -9.22 -18.23
C LEU A 181 9.86 -7.74 -17.88
N LEU A 182 10.34 -6.86 -18.76
CA LEU A 182 10.18 -5.42 -18.57
C LEU A 182 8.72 -5.00 -18.64
N ALA A 183 7.93 -5.59 -19.54
CA ALA A 183 6.50 -5.32 -19.65
C ALA A 183 5.78 -5.66 -18.34
N ARG A 184 6.01 -6.85 -17.78
CA ARG A 184 5.40 -7.25 -16.49
C ARG A 184 5.82 -6.36 -15.33
N ARG A 185 7.09 -5.92 -15.30
CA ARG A 185 7.57 -4.98 -14.27
C ARG A 185 6.89 -3.61 -14.39
N ALA A 186 6.74 -3.08 -15.60
CA ALA A 186 6.06 -1.81 -15.83
C ALA A 186 4.58 -1.89 -15.43
N LEU A 187 3.91 -2.98 -15.82
CA LEU A 187 2.53 -3.27 -15.46
C LEU A 187 2.32 -3.37 -13.94
N HIS A 188 3.26 -4.02 -13.25
CA HIS A 188 3.23 -4.12 -11.79
C HIS A 188 3.36 -2.75 -11.12
N ARG A 189 4.21 -1.85 -11.64
CA ARG A 189 4.34 -0.49 -11.12
C ARG A 189 3.08 0.34 -11.38
N LEU A 190 2.49 0.26 -12.58
CA LEU A 190 1.19 0.88 -12.91
C LEU A 190 0.09 0.43 -11.95
N ARG A 191 0.09 -0.84 -11.56
CA ARG A 191 -0.88 -1.39 -10.62
C ARG A 191 -0.63 -0.94 -9.16
N GLY A 192 0.62 -0.94 -8.69
CA GLY A 192 0.96 -0.83 -7.26
C GLY A 192 1.38 0.56 -6.75
N GLY A 193 1.77 1.51 -7.61
CA GLY A 193 2.47 2.74 -7.19
C GLY A 193 1.61 3.85 -6.56
N GLY A 194 0.29 3.81 -6.72
CA GLY A 194 -0.60 4.92 -6.35
C GLY A 194 -2.08 4.73 -6.72
N PRO A 195 -2.40 4.11 -7.88
CA PRO A 195 -3.78 3.86 -8.27
C PRO A 195 -4.59 3.04 -7.28
N GLN A 196 -3.93 2.05 -6.68
CA GLN A 196 -4.55 1.20 -5.66
C GLN A 196 -4.83 1.92 -4.34
N PHE A 197 -4.10 2.99 -4.03
CA PHE A 197 -4.34 3.82 -2.85
C PHE A 197 -5.50 4.80 -3.05
N LEU A 198 -5.69 5.31 -4.27
CA LEU A 198 -6.77 6.24 -4.62
C LEU A 198 -8.08 5.54 -5.00
N GLY A 199 -8.11 4.21 -4.97
CA GLY A 199 -9.29 3.44 -5.34
C GLY A 199 -9.57 3.43 -6.84
N LEU A 200 -8.54 3.54 -7.69
CA LEU A 200 -8.64 3.49 -9.16
C LEU A 200 -8.88 2.06 -9.64
N GLY A 201 -10.03 1.48 -9.25
CA GLY A 201 -10.42 0.10 -9.51
C GLY A 201 -10.34 -0.29 -10.98
N ALA A 202 -10.82 0.59 -11.87
CA ALA A 202 -10.81 0.37 -13.30
C ALA A 202 -9.38 0.23 -13.86
N LEU A 203 -8.45 1.11 -13.47
CA LEU A 203 -7.04 1.01 -13.86
C LEU A 203 -6.41 -0.31 -13.39
N ILE A 204 -6.67 -0.72 -12.15
CA ILE A 204 -6.15 -1.99 -11.61
C ILE A 204 -6.70 -3.19 -12.39
N GLU A 205 -7.99 -3.16 -12.73
CA GLU A 205 -8.65 -4.20 -13.53
C GLU A 205 -8.02 -4.28 -14.92
N ARG A 206 -7.79 -3.15 -15.59
CA ARG A 206 -7.11 -3.10 -16.90
C ARG A 206 -5.68 -3.64 -16.84
N CYS A 207 -4.92 -3.31 -15.78
CA CYS A 207 -3.62 -3.92 -15.55
C CYS A 207 -3.74 -5.45 -15.41
N GLY A 208 -4.72 -5.96 -14.67
CA GLY A 208 -4.95 -7.40 -14.51
C GLY A 208 -5.33 -8.11 -15.81
N GLU A 209 -6.20 -7.50 -16.63
CA GLU A 209 -6.57 -8.03 -17.94
C GLU A 209 -5.37 -8.16 -18.88
N LEU A 210 -4.51 -7.12 -18.92
CA LEU A 210 -3.30 -7.12 -19.74
C LEU A 210 -2.27 -8.13 -19.21
N GLU A 211 -2.12 -8.28 -17.90
CA GLU A 211 -1.22 -9.29 -17.31
C GLU A 211 -1.63 -10.71 -17.73
N GLY A 212 -2.94 -10.97 -17.73
CA GLY A 212 -3.50 -12.24 -18.21
C GLY A 212 -3.24 -12.49 -19.69
N ALA A 213 -3.36 -11.46 -20.54
CA ALA A 213 -3.07 -11.56 -21.96
C ALA A 213 -1.59 -11.84 -22.25
N LEU A 214 -0.68 -11.14 -21.54
CA LEU A 214 0.76 -11.34 -21.65
C LEU A 214 1.19 -12.74 -21.19
N SER A 215 0.58 -13.23 -20.12
CA SER A 215 0.87 -14.58 -19.59
C SER A 215 0.39 -15.68 -20.54
N ALA A 216 -0.63 -15.41 -21.35
CA ALA A 216 -1.16 -16.33 -22.34
C ALA A 216 -0.42 -16.29 -23.70
N GLY A 217 0.49 -15.33 -23.91
CA GLY A 217 1.17 -15.13 -25.20
C GLY A 217 0.23 -14.70 -26.32
N ASP A 218 -0.89 -14.06 -26.01
CA ASP A 218 -1.87 -13.58 -27.00
C ASP A 218 -1.53 -12.12 -27.35
N ASP A 219 -0.73 -11.92 -28.40
CA ASP A 219 -0.26 -10.60 -28.84
C ASP A 219 -1.41 -9.66 -29.22
N ALA A 220 -2.43 -10.18 -29.90
CA ALA A 220 -3.58 -9.39 -30.33
C ALA A 220 -4.41 -8.90 -29.13
N ARG A 221 -4.58 -9.75 -28.11
CA ARG A 221 -5.25 -9.36 -26.86
C ARG A 221 -4.38 -8.44 -26.02
N SER A 222 -3.06 -8.61 -26.03
CA SER A 222 -2.12 -7.75 -25.33
C SER A 222 -2.11 -6.34 -25.90
N LEU A 223 -2.13 -6.18 -27.23
CA LEU A 223 -2.24 -4.88 -27.89
C LEU A 223 -3.56 -4.17 -27.56
N ARG A 224 -4.69 -4.89 -27.60
CA ARG A 224 -5.99 -4.34 -27.19
C ARG A 224 -6.03 -3.96 -25.71
N GLY A 225 -5.41 -4.78 -24.86
CA GLY A 225 -5.28 -4.50 -23.42
C GLY A 225 -4.45 -3.25 -23.16
N LEU A 226 -3.36 -3.06 -23.89
CA LEU A 226 -2.51 -1.86 -23.82
C LEU A 226 -3.28 -0.59 -24.22
N GLN A 227 -4.03 -0.62 -25.32
CA GLN A 227 -4.85 0.53 -25.74
C GLN A 227 -5.87 0.94 -24.67
N ARG A 228 -6.61 -0.02 -24.12
CA ARG A 228 -7.57 0.25 -23.03
C ARG A 228 -6.90 0.77 -21.77
N LEU A 229 -5.71 0.26 -21.45
CA LEU A 229 -4.95 0.74 -20.30
C LEU A 229 -4.47 2.18 -20.50
N ALA A 230 -4.04 2.54 -21.71
CA ALA A 230 -3.64 3.91 -22.05
C ALA A 230 -4.82 4.89 -21.94
N GLU A 231 -6.00 4.53 -22.46
CA GLU A 231 -7.23 5.32 -22.33
C GLU A 231 -7.59 5.55 -20.85
N GLU A 232 -7.49 4.51 -20.03
CA GLU A 232 -7.77 4.59 -18.60
C GLU A 232 -6.75 5.46 -17.85
N VAL A 233 -5.45 5.37 -18.20
CA VAL A 233 -4.41 6.24 -17.63
C VAL A 233 -4.71 7.72 -17.91
N GLU A 234 -5.07 8.07 -19.15
CA GLU A 234 -5.41 9.46 -19.50
C GLU A 234 -6.74 9.92 -18.88
N SER A 235 -7.73 9.02 -18.75
CA SER A 235 -8.96 9.32 -18.00
C SER A 235 -8.66 9.65 -16.54
N VAL A 236 -7.81 8.85 -15.89
CA VAL A 236 -7.35 9.12 -14.52
C VAL A 236 -6.61 10.45 -14.42
N CYS A 237 -5.70 10.76 -15.36
CA CYS A 237 -4.96 12.01 -15.34
C CYS A 237 -5.89 13.22 -15.47
N SER A 238 -6.86 13.15 -16.38
CA SER A 238 -7.87 14.20 -16.58
C SER A 238 -8.73 14.39 -15.33
N LEU A 239 -9.09 13.31 -14.65
CA LEU A 239 -9.87 13.36 -13.42
C LEU A 239 -9.07 14.00 -12.28
N LEU A 240 -7.77 13.70 -12.16
CA LEU A 240 -6.89 14.35 -11.19
C LEU A 240 -6.75 15.85 -11.47
N ASP A 241 -6.68 16.26 -12.73
CA ASP A 241 -6.62 17.67 -13.14
C ASP A 241 -7.91 18.43 -12.75
N GLY A 242 -9.08 17.81 -12.94
CA GLY A 242 -10.36 18.38 -12.52
C GLY A 242 -10.46 18.59 -11.01
N LEU A 243 -9.97 17.63 -10.22
CA LEU A 243 -9.97 17.72 -8.76
C LEU A 243 -9.04 18.81 -8.23
N ASP A 244 -7.92 19.08 -8.90
CA ASP A 244 -7.02 20.20 -8.58
C ASP A 244 -7.69 21.55 -8.85
N ALA A 245 -8.48 21.67 -9.94
CA ALA A 245 -9.16 22.91 -10.32
C ALA A 245 -10.33 23.30 -9.39
N GLU A 246 -11.13 22.33 -8.93
CA GLU A 246 -12.30 22.58 -8.07
C GLU A 246 -11.95 23.09 -6.65
N HIS A 247 -10.71 22.89 -6.20
CA HIS A 247 -10.27 23.25 -4.84
C HIS A 247 -9.25 24.40 -4.79
N GLY A 248 -9.04 25.07 -5.93
CA GLY A 248 -8.17 26.25 -6.06
C GLY A 248 -8.87 27.60 -5.83
N HIS A 249 -10.14 27.60 -5.41
CA HIS A 249 -10.95 28.79 -5.11
C HIS A 249 -11.29 28.92 -3.62
#